data_AF-A0A0C2MRU2-F1
#
_entry.id   AF-A0A0C2MRU2-F1
#
_cell.length_a   1.000
_cell.length_b   1.000
_cell.length_c   1.000
_cell.angle_alpha   90.00
_cell.angle_beta   90.00
_cell.angle_gamma   90.00
#
_symmetry.space_group_name_H-M   'P 1'
#
loop_
_entity.id
_entity.type
_entity.pdbx_description
1 polymer ?
#
loop_
_entity_poly.entity_id
_entity_poly.type
_entity_poly.pdbx_seq_one_letter_code
_entity_poly.pdbx_strand_id
1 'polypeptide(L)'
;MATSDYTEEFYAKLQDFKFDAFNEEIEDWDNYIGRFELKLKVKGLRDISPHLLVSSFTASHFQLLREQVGGDLEALTFQDVCQAMAARYRKKEISIRRTPRILQMCQEARRRC
;
A
#
# COMPACT_ATOMS: atom_id res chain seq x y z
N MET A 1 -9.47 -38.44 -0.14
CA MET A 1 -9.31 -37.54 -1.31
C MET A 1 -10.51 -36.62 -1.35
N ALA A 2 -10.33 -35.33 -1.03
CA ALA A 2 -11.23 -34.21 -1.33
C ALA A 2 -10.61 -32.92 -0.71
N THR A 3 -9.60 -32.36 -1.38
CA THR A 3 -9.03 -31.04 -1.06
C THR A 3 -9.08 -30.09 -2.26
N SER A 4 -9.69 -30.52 -3.39
CA SER A 4 -9.71 -29.75 -4.65
C SER A 4 -10.87 -28.75 -4.76
N ASP A 5 -12.01 -29.01 -4.10
CA ASP A 5 -13.19 -28.14 -4.17
C ASP A 5 -12.92 -26.73 -3.61
N TYR A 6 -12.22 -26.63 -2.48
CA TYR A 6 -11.95 -25.34 -1.84
C TYR A 6 -11.06 -24.43 -2.69
N THR A 7 -10.13 -25.02 -3.44
CA THR A 7 -9.22 -24.28 -4.30
C THR A 7 -9.93 -23.73 -5.53
N GLU A 8 -10.83 -24.49 -6.18
CA GLU A 8 -11.51 -24.04 -7.39
C GLU A 8 -12.48 -22.88 -7.11
N GLU A 9 -13.27 -22.94 -6.04
CA GLU A 9 -14.15 -21.83 -5.65
C GLU A 9 -13.36 -20.57 -5.28
N PHE A 10 -12.18 -20.73 -4.67
CA PHE A 10 -11.29 -19.62 -4.36
C PHE A 10 -10.74 -18.98 -5.64
N TYR A 11 -10.20 -19.77 -6.58
CA TYR A 11 -9.70 -19.27 -7.86
C TYR A 11 -10.80 -18.64 -8.73
N ALA A 12 -12.03 -19.16 -8.68
CA ALA A 12 -13.18 -18.54 -9.34
C ALA A 12 -13.51 -17.16 -8.73
N LYS A 13 -13.51 -17.03 -7.40
CA LYS A 13 -13.70 -15.74 -6.71
C LYS A 13 -12.58 -14.74 -7.00
N LEU A 14 -11.36 -15.23 -7.26
CA LEU A 14 -10.22 -14.42 -7.70
C LEU A 14 -10.38 -13.92 -9.14
N GLN A 15 -10.86 -14.75 -10.08
CA GLN A 15 -11.14 -14.30 -11.45
C GLN A 15 -12.21 -13.22 -11.52
N ASP A 16 -13.23 -13.29 -10.65
CA ASP A 16 -14.26 -12.25 -10.52
C ASP A 16 -13.83 -11.06 -9.64
N PHE A 17 -12.60 -11.07 -9.12
CA PHE A 17 -12.07 -9.93 -8.37
C PHE A 17 -11.59 -8.84 -9.32
N LYS A 18 -12.52 -7.94 -9.67
CA LYS A 18 -12.18 -6.66 -10.28
C LYS A 18 -12.05 -5.60 -9.19
N PHE A 19 -10.91 -4.92 -9.18
CA PHE A 19 -10.63 -3.78 -8.33
C PHE A 19 -10.11 -2.64 -9.18
N ASP A 20 -10.48 -1.41 -8.81
CA ASP A 20 -10.08 -0.23 -9.56
C ASP A 20 -8.55 -0.07 -9.54
N ALA A 21 -8.01 0.41 -10.65
CA ALA A 21 -6.59 0.70 -10.75
C ALA A 21 -6.23 1.84 -9.80
N PHE A 22 -5.06 1.74 -9.17
CA PHE A 22 -4.55 2.84 -8.34
C PHE A 22 -4.41 4.12 -9.17
N ASN A 23 -4.87 5.25 -8.62
CA ASN A 23 -4.68 6.57 -9.21
C ASN A 23 -4.23 7.55 -8.13
N GLU A 24 -2.95 7.92 -8.19
CA GLU A 24 -2.29 8.87 -7.29
C GLU A 24 -2.85 10.30 -7.31
N GLU A 25 -3.56 10.69 -8.37
CA GLU A 25 -4.22 12.00 -8.46
C GLU A 25 -5.57 12.03 -7.72
N ILE A 26 -6.20 10.88 -7.54
CA ILE A 26 -7.54 10.74 -6.97
C ILE A 26 -7.49 10.33 -5.50
N GLU A 27 -6.59 9.41 -5.13
CA GLU A 27 -6.50 8.89 -3.77
C GLU A 27 -5.06 8.62 -3.30
N ASP A 28 -4.83 8.79 -2.00
CA ASP A 28 -3.56 8.45 -1.36
C ASP A 28 -3.37 6.93 -1.26
N TRP A 29 -2.11 6.49 -1.29
CA TRP A 29 -1.74 5.07 -1.23
C TRP A 29 -2.32 4.33 -0.02
N ASP A 30 -2.28 4.94 1.17
CA ASP A 30 -2.80 4.32 2.38
C ASP A 30 -4.33 4.12 2.31
N ASN A 31 -5.06 5.04 1.66
CA ASN A 31 -6.51 4.92 1.46
C ASN A 31 -6.85 3.84 0.42
N TYR A 32 -6.06 3.78 -0.66
CA TYR A 32 -6.21 2.74 -1.69
C TYR A 32 -6.04 1.34 -1.11
N ILE A 33 -4.97 1.12 -0.31
CA ILE A 33 -4.73 -0.16 0.37
C ILE A 33 -5.84 -0.47 1.38
N GLY A 34 -6.30 0.51 2.15
CA GLY A 34 -7.43 0.32 3.06
C GLY A 34 -8.71 -0.15 2.35
N ARG A 35 -9.04 0.45 1.19
CA ARG A 35 -10.16 0.00 0.34
C ARG A 35 -9.94 -1.42 -0.20
N PHE A 36 -8.73 -1.74 -0.61
CA PHE A 36 -8.37 -3.06 -1.15
C PHE A 36 -8.56 -4.15 -0.09
N GLU A 37 -8.00 -3.96 1.10
CA GLU A 37 -8.16 -4.90 2.22
C GLU A 37 -9.62 -5.06 2.65
N LEU A 38 -10.39 -3.96 2.68
CA LEU A 38 -11.81 -4.01 2.99
C LEU A 38 -12.58 -4.83 1.93
N LYS A 39 -12.25 -4.66 0.65
CA LYS A 39 -12.88 -5.41 -0.44
C LYS A 39 -12.58 -6.91 -0.33
N LEU A 40 -11.33 -7.27 -0.02
CA LEU A 40 -10.94 -8.66 0.22
C LEU A 40 -11.74 -9.28 1.38
N LYS A 41 -11.84 -8.56 2.51
CA LYS A 41 -12.64 -8.98 3.67
C LYS A 41 -14.11 -9.19 3.32
N VAL A 42 -14.72 -8.27 2.58
CA VAL A 42 -16.13 -8.37 2.14
C VAL A 42 -16.34 -9.58 1.21
N LYS A 43 -15.37 -9.90 0.35
CA LYS A 43 -15.43 -11.10 -0.51
C LYS A 43 -15.10 -12.41 0.23
N GLY A 44 -14.75 -12.35 1.52
CA GLY A 44 -14.33 -13.51 2.30
C GLY A 44 -12.93 -14.03 1.92
N LEU A 45 -12.16 -13.26 1.18
CA LEU A 45 -10.77 -13.57 0.83
C LEU A 45 -9.89 -13.14 2.00
N ARG A 46 -9.51 -14.11 2.84
CA ARG A 46 -8.63 -13.87 3.99
C ARG A 46 -7.16 -13.79 3.59
N ASP A 47 -6.80 -14.46 2.49
CA ASP A 47 -5.44 -14.46 1.97
C ASP A 47 -5.20 -13.24 1.11
N ILE A 48 -4.36 -12.35 1.62
CA ILE A 48 -3.95 -11.14 0.92
C ILE A 48 -2.86 -11.54 -0.08
N SER A 49 -3.27 -11.80 -1.33
CA SER A 49 -2.35 -12.17 -2.39
C SER A 49 -1.68 -10.93 -3.00
N PRO A 50 -0.34 -10.88 -3.09
CA PRO A 50 0.37 -9.81 -3.79
C PRO A 50 -0.04 -9.74 -5.26
N HIS A 51 -0.34 -10.88 -5.89
CA HIS A 51 -0.75 -10.94 -7.28
C HIS A 51 -2.07 -10.21 -7.55
N LEU A 52 -3.01 -10.22 -6.60
CA LEU A 52 -4.26 -9.47 -6.74
C LEU A 52 -4.02 -7.96 -6.73
N LEU A 53 -3.16 -7.49 -5.83
CA LEU A 53 -2.80 -6.07 -5.78
C LEU A 53 -2.06 -5.66 -7.05
N VAL A 54 -1.08 -6.45 -7.47
CA VAL A 54 -0.32 -6.22 -8.71
C VAL A 54 -1.22 -6.28 -9.95
N SER A 55 -2.27 -7.10 -9.96
CA SER A 55 -3.21 -7.17 -11.10
C SER A 55 -3.99 -5.86 -11.32
N SER A 56 -4.17 -5.05 -10.27
CA SER A 56 -4.79 -3.74 -10.35
C SER A 56 -3.81 -2.62 -10.73
N PHE A 57 -2.53 -2.94 -10.95
CA PHE A 57 -1.54 -1.94 -11.35
C PHE A 57 -1.58 -1.65 -12.84
N THR A 58 -1.27 -0.40 -13.19
CA THR A 58 -0.98 -0.01 -14.56
C THR A 58 0.44 -0.47 -14.93
N ALA A 59 0.78 -0.42 -16.22
CA ALA A 59 2.12 -0.73 -16.68
C ALA A 59 3.21 0.14 -16.01
N SER A 60 2.92 1.40 -15.71
CA SER A 60 3.85 2.31 -15.02
C SER A 60 4.08 1.89 -13.57
N HIS A 61 3.02 1.55 -12.83
CA HIS A 61 3.14 1.04 -11.45
C HIS A 61 3.92 -0.28 -11.40
N PHE A 62 3.74 -1.14 -12.39
CA PHE A 62 4.48 -2.40 -12.49
C PHE A 62 5.98 -2.18 -12.73
N GLN A 63 6.34 -1.25 -13.63
CA GLN A 63 7.74 -0.88 -13.85
C GLN A 63 8.37 -0.32 -12.58
N LEU A 64 7.68 0.57 -11.88
CA LEU A 64 8.13 1.13 -10.61
C LEU A 64 8.36 0.06 -9.55
N LEU A 65 7.41 -0.87 -9.39
CA LEU A 65 7.56 -1.99 -8.46
C LEU A 65 8.81 -2.81 -8.81
N ARG A 66 8.99 -3.15 -10.08
CA ARG A 66 10.14 -3.92 -10.56
C ARG A 66 11.47 -3.23 -10.27
N GLU A 67 11.54 -1.91 -10.45
CA GLU A 67 12.74 -1.12 -10.14
C GLU A 67 13.03 -1.11 -8.63
N GLN A 68 12.01 -0.99 -7.79
CA GLN A 68 12.17 -0.95 -6.33
C GLN A 68 12.61 -2.31 -5.75
N VAL A 69 12.13 -3.41 -6.31
CA VAL A 69 12.39 -4.77 -5.81
C VAL A 69 13.54 -5.48 -6.51
N GLY A 70 14.27 -4.78 -7.39
CA GLY A 70 15.45 -5.34 -8.07
C GLY A 70 15.15 -6.41 -9.11
N GLY A 71 13.90 -6.51 -9.58
CA GLY A 71 13.49 -7.38 -10.67
C GLY A 71 12.95 -8.75 -10.30
N ASP A 72 13.02 -9.17 -9.03
CA ASP A 72 12.41 -10.42 -8.57
C ASP A 72 10.99 -10.14 -8.05
N LEU A 73 10.00 -10.55 -8.85
CA LEU A 73 8.57 -10.35 -8.56
C LEU A 73 7.88 -11.63 -8.07
N GLU A 74 8.54 -12.78 -8.17
CA GLU A 74 7.93 -14.08 -7.85
C GLU A 74 7.95 -14.37 -6.35
N ALA A 75 8.95 -13.84 -5.63
CA ALA A 75 9.09 -14.00 -4.18
C ALA A 75 8.44 -12.87 -3.35
N LEU A 76 7.77 -11.90 -3.98
CA LEU A 76 7.25 -10.74 -3.27
C LEU A 76 6.04 -11.08 -2.41
N THR A 77 6.09 -10.69 -1.14
CA THR A 77 4.92 -10.72 -0.28
C THR A 77 4.04 -9.48 -0.52
N PHE A 78 2.77 -9.54 -0.09
CA PHE A 78 1.90 -8.37 -0.11
C PHE A 78 2.52 -7.17 0.61
N GLN A 79 3.18 -7.42 1.74
CA GLN A 79 3.84 -6.39 2.52
C GLN A 79 4.99 -5.73 1.74
N ASP A 80 5.78 -6.50 0.98
CA ASP A 80 6.87 -5.97 0.17
C ASP A 80 6.35 -5.05 -0.93
N VAL A 81 5.28 -5.45 -1.62
CA VAL A 81 4.61 -4.62 -2.63
C VAL A 81 4.08 -3.33 -2.00
N CYS A 82 3.42 -3.44 -0.85
CA CYS A 82 2.92 -2.28 -0.12
C CYS A 82 4.03 -1.32 0.30
N GLN A 83 5.15 -1.83 0.78
CA GLN A 83 6.30 -1.01 1.19
C GLN A 83 6.99 -0.34 0.00
N ALA A 84 7.22 -1.08 -1.09
CA ALA A 84 7.84 -0.55 -2.31
C ALA A 84 7.02 0.62 -2.89
N MET A 85 5.70 0.46 -2.95
CA MET A 85 4.80 1.50 -3.45
C MET A 85 4.64 2.64 -2.44
N ALA A 86 4.54 2.35 -1.14
CA ALA A 86 4.46 3.38 -0.10
C ALA A 86 5.71 4.27 -0.09
N ALA A 87 6.91 3.73 -0.32
CA ALA A 87 8.14 4.52 -0.36
C ALA A 87 8.11 5.64 -1.42
N ARG A 88 7.32 5.45 -2.49
CA ARG A 88 7.15 6.41 -3.58
C ARG A 88 5.94 7.33 -3.39
N TYR A 89 4.82 6.74 -2.97
CA TYR A 89 3.51 7.40 -2.99
C TYR A 89 3.02 7.89 -1.63
N ARG A 90 3.56 7.37 -0.53
CA ARG A 90 3.39 8.03 0.75
C ARG A 90 4.18 9.33 0.63
N LYS A 91 3.45 10.43 0.36
CA LYS A 91 4.01 11.78 0.46
C LYS A 91 4.84 11.77 1.72
N LYS A 92 6.16 12.00 1.59
CA LYS A 92 6.93 12.47 2.72
C LYS A 92 6.12 13.68 3.18
N GLU A 93 5.40 13.54 4.30
CA GLU A 93 5.21 14.68 5.18
C GLU A 93 6.64 15.14 5.42
N ILE A 94 7.08 16.08 4.58
CA ILE A 94 8.24 16.88 4.86
C ILE A 94 7.81 17.50 6.18
N SER A 95 8.35 16.93 7.25
CA SER A 95 8.39 17.52 8.57
C SER A 95 9.13 18.83 8.39
N ILE A 96 8.43 19.84 7.86
CA ILE A 96 8.73 21.24 8.10
C ILE A 96 8.64 21.28 9.61
N ARG A 97 9.82 21.36 10.25
CA ARG A 97 9.97 21.53 11.69
C ARG A 97 9.22 22.81 12.07
N ARG A 98 7.91 22.72 12.26
CA ARG A 98 7.13 23.72 12.97
C ARG A 98 7.43 23.47 14.43
N THR A 99 8.58 23.95 14.87
CA THR A 99 8.79 24.18 16.30
C THR A 99 7.63 25.05 16.75
N PRO A 100 6.76 24.61 17.66
CA PRO A 100 5.68 25.46 18.15
C PRO A 100 6.32 26.70 18.77
N ARG A 101 5.84 27.91 18.42
CA ARG A 101 6.36 29.20 18.92
C ARG A 101 6.57 29.24 20.44
N ILE A 102 5.79 28.45 21.17
CA ILE A 102 5.90 28.26 22.63
C ILE A 102 7.29 27.76 23.05
N LEU A 103 7.90 26.84 22.28
CA LEU A 103 9.24 26.31 22.56
C LEU A 103 10.34 27.34 22.27
N GLN A 104 10.11 28.28 21.34
CA GLN A 104 11.02 29.37 21.04
C GLN A 104 10.98 30.44 22.15
N MET A 105 9.79 30.79 22.64
CA MET A 105 9.62 31.75 23.74
C MET A 105 10.26 31.26 25.05
N CYS A 106 10.15 29.97 25.37
CA CYS A 106 10.77 29.41 26.58
C CYS A 106 12.31 29.41 26.54
N GLN A 107 12.92 29.27 25.36
CA GLN A 107 14.38 29.35 25.21
C GLN A 107 14.88 30.79 25.32
N GLU A 108 14.11 31.75 24.83
CA GLU A 108 14.45 33.17 24.89
C GLU A 108 14.31 33.75 26.31
N ALA A 109 13.30 33.30 27.05
CA ALA A 109 13.14 33.64 28.48
C ALA A 109 14.28 33.08 29.34
N ARG A 110 14.81 31.89 29.01
CA ARG A 110 15.93 31.27 29.74
C ARG A 110 17.29 31.92 29.50
N ARG A 111 17.45 32.70 28.42
CA ARG A 111 18.69 33.45 28.12
C ARG A 111 18.74 34.84 28.75
N ARG A 112 17.62 35.30 29.33
CA ARG A 112 17.51 36.63 29.96
C ARG A 112 17.52 36.57 31.50
N CYS A 113 17.72 35.39 32.09
CA CYS A 113 18.01 35.21 33.52
C CYS A 113 19.49 34.90 33.72
#